data_AF-A0A3N5VDZ1-F1
#
_entry.id   AF-A0A3N5VDZ1-F1
#
_cell.length_a   1.000
_cell.length_b   1.000
_cell.length_c   1.000
_cell.angle_alpha   90.00
_cell.angle_beta   90.00
_cell.angle_gamma   90.00
#
_symmetry.space_group_name_H-M   'P 1'
#
loop_
_entity.id
_entity.type
_entity.pdbx_description
1 polymer ?
#
loop_
_entity_poly.entity_id
_entity_poly.type
_entity_poly.pdbx_seq_one_letter_code
_entity_poly.pdbx_strand_id
1 'polypeptide(L)'
;MKHLLLCTLPLLIAASATAATEIAFGPVRAQPGESVRLISASESRDGTIEITKDGRTSNGNIRIVRERDMSWTFRAPEADGTLRGMVSVARIFTSSAVTLDGKEEKSEDASPLNGKMFAMTKTPTGDWKFDLDGSIPRLRIQKEIDELTVYLKRRWYPERIVKVGDSWEFDPAWIRMVIEKDLQNAQTIGTMKLRQVRRTTQKDTAVIDVSVRSTGGDFRPDGSEAKVQLELTGQVMVDLKTMLDERLELSGVIVTSTGKLTDSKKVTLPVNLVVTKSFVKGF
;
A
#
# COMPACT_ATOMS: atom_id res chain seq x y z
N MET A 1 0.35 75.33 -22.29
CA MET A 1 1.18 74.57 -21.32
C MET A 1 0.55 73.19 -21.16
N LYS A 2 1.20 72.15 -21.67
CA LYS A 2 0.72 70.75 -21.61
C LYS A 2 1.39 70.07 -20.42
N HIS A 3 0.63 69.68 -19.40
CA HIS A 3 1.14 68.88 -18.30
C HIS A 3 1.06 67.40 -18.65
N LEU A 4 2.22 66.77 -18.78
CA LEU A 4 2.42 65.33 -18.90
C LEU A 4 2.21 64.72 -17.50
N LEU A 5 1.14 63.95 -17.31
CA LEU A 5 0.93 63.17 -16.09
C LEU A 5 1.70 61.84 -16.23
N LEU A 6 2.86 61.74 -15.58
CA LEU A 6 3.56 60.46 -15.40
C LEU A 6 2.77 59.61 -14.39
N CYS A 7 2.07 58.59 -14.88
CA CYS A 7 1.41 57.60 -14.04
C CYS A 7 2.44 56.50 -13.73
N THR A 8 2.99 56.50 -12.52
CA THR A 8 3.89 55.48 -12.00
C THR A 8 3.10 54.21 -11.67
N LEU A 9 3.26 53.16 -12.48
CA LEU A 9 2.79 51.81 -12.11
C LEU A 9 3.59 51.31 -10.90
N PRO A 10 2.95 50.84 -9.82
CA PRO A 10 3.64 50.08 -8.79
C PRO A 10 3.96 48.69 -9.35
N LEU A 11 5.25 48.40 -9.46
CA LEU A 11 5.77 47.06 -9.74
C LEU A 11 5.42 46.17 -8.54
N LEU A 12 4.36 45.35 -8.64
CA LEU A 12 4.09 44.30 -7.68
C LEU A 12 5.23 43.27 -7.76
N ILE A 13 6.13 43.32 -6.78
CA ILE A 13 7.08 42.24 -6.53
C ILE A 13 6.25 41.07 -6.00
N ALA A 14 5.94 40.11 -6.89
CA ALA A 14 5.41 38.82 -6.47
C ALA A 14 6.47 38.15 -5.60
N ALA A 15 6.20 38.03 -4.30
CA ALA A 15 7.00 37.22 -3.39
C ALA A 15 6.95 35.77 -3.90
N SER A 16 8.03 35.34 -4.55
CA SER A 16 8.25 33.94 -4.89
C SER A 16 8.28 33.16 -3.59
N ALA A 17 7.21 32.40 -3.32
CA ALA A 17 7.16 31.48 -2.20
C ALA A 17 8.40 30.58 -2.27
N THR A 18 9.28 30.72 -1.29
CA THR A 18 10.44 29.84 -1.16
C THR A 18 9.91 28.43 -0.96
N ALA A 19 10.01 27.61 -2.01
CA ALA A 19 9.68 26.20 -1.92
C ALA A 19 10.56 25.61 -0.83
N ALA A 20 9.96 25.17 0.27
CA ALA A 20 10.72 24.54 1.33
C ALA A 20 11.34 23.26 0.77
N THR A 21 12.67 23.24 0.79
CA THR A 21 13.47 22.14 0.25
C THR A 21 13.61 21.00 1.26
N GLU A 22 13.08 21.15 2.47
CA GLU A 22 13.26 20.21 3.59
C GLU A 22 11.98 20.06 4.41
N ILE A 23 11.72 18.83 4.88
CA ILE A 23 10.58 18.49 5.74
C ILE A 23 11.00 17.48 6.81
N ALA A 24 10.23 17.43 7.90
CA ALA A 24 10.26 16.33 8.84
C ALA A 24 8.89 15.64 8.83
N PHE A 25 8.87 14.31 8.72
CA PHE A 25 7.63 13.56 8.87
C PHE A 25 7.28 13.48 10.36
N GLY A 26 6.12 14.02 10.73
CA GLY A 26 5.64 14.00 12.11
C GLY A 26 4.95 12.68 12.48
N PRO A 27 4.64 12.48 13.78
CA PRO A 27 3.75 11.41 14.17
C PRO A 27 2.36 11.63 13.58
N VAL A 28 1.58 10.56 13.45
CA VAL A 28 0.15 10.66 13.14
C VAL A 28 -0.54 11.42 14.28
N ARG A 29 -1.26 12.50 13.96
CA ARG A 29 -1.94 13.35 14.93
C ARG A 29 -3.44 13.16 14.82
N ALA A 30 -4.00 12.24 15.62
CA ALA A 30 -5.44 12.03 15.71
C ALA A 30 -5.94 12.22 17.15
N GLN A 31 -7.16 12.71 17.28
CA GLN A 31 -7.88 12.84 18.55
C GLN A 31 -8.75 11.61 18.82
N PRO A 32 -9.08 11.33 20.10
CA PRO A 32 -10.06 10.30 20.44
C PRO A 32 -11.40 10.54 19.73
N GLY A 33 -11.98 9.48 19.16
CA GLY A 33 -13.22 9.52 18.38
C GLY A 33 -13.03 9.85 16.90
N GLU A 34 -11.88 10.40 16.51
CA GLU A 34 -11.58 10.59 15.10
C GLU A 34 -11.35 9.25 14.40
N SER A 35 -11.58 9.22 13.08
CA SER A 35 -11.38 8.03 12.28
C SER A 35 -10.57 8.29 11.03
N VAL A 36 -9.92 7.24 10.55
CA VAL A 36 -9.27 7.19 9.24
C VAL A 36 -9.86 6.03 8.46
N ARG A 37 -10.25 6.28 7.23
CA ARG A 37 -10.67 5.23 6.30
C ARG A 37 -9.50 4.86 5.41
N LEU A 38 -9.30 3.58 5.24
CA LEU A 38 -8.34 2.98 4.34
C LEU A 38 -9.10 2.25 3.24
N ILE A 39 -8.87 2.67 2.00
CA ILE A 39 -9.36 1.98 0.81
C ILE A 39 -8.14 1.55 0.00
N SER A 40 -8.02 0.27 -0.31
CA SER A 40 -7.04 -0.23 -1.27
C SER A 40 -7.72 -1.00 -2.39
N ALA A 41 -7.36 -0.70 -3.63
CA ALA A 41 -7.76 -1.45 -4.80
C ALA A 41 -6.51 -1.89 -5.55
N SER A 42 -6.43 -3.17 -5.89
CA SER A 42 -5.41 -3.72 -6.79
C SER A 42 -6.09 -4.40 -7.95
N GLU A 43 -5.64 -4.10 -9.16
CA GLU A 43 -6.17 -4.70 -10.36
C GLU A 43 -5.06 -5.13 -11.31
N SER A 44 -5.20 -6.36 -11.80
CA SER A 44 -4.44 -6.92 -12.90
C SER A 44 -5.38 -7.18 -14.06
N ARG A 45 -5.41 -6.27 -15.03
CA ARG A 45 -6.09 -6.45 -16.32
C ARG A 45 -5.12 -7.07 -17.31
N ASP A 46 -5.58 -7.94 -18.19
CA ASP A 46 -4.77 -8.47 -19.28
C ASP A 46 -3.53 -9.25 -18.83
N GLY A 47 -3.57 -9.86 -17.64
CA GLY A 47 -2.55 -10.82 -17.23
C GLY A 47 -2.55 -12.02 -18.17
N THR A 48 -1.39 -12.64 -18.34
CA THR A 48 -1.20 -13.83 -19.15
C THR A 48 -0.82 -15.01 -18.30
N ILE A 49 -1.27 -16.19 -18.72
CA ILE A 49 -0.92 -17.47 -18.12
C ILE A 49 -0.52 -18.42 -19.23
N GLU A 50 0.65 -19.04 -19.07
CA GLU A 50 1.17 -20.09 -19.93
C GLU A 50 1.35 -21.33 -19.05
N ILE A 51 0.78 -22.46 -19.48
CA ILE A 51 0.90 -23.74 -18.79
C ILE A 51 1.42 -24.75 -19.79
N THR A 52 2.58 -25.33 -19.53
CA THR A 52 3.05 -26.53 -20.22
C THR A 52 2.79 -27.73 -19.33
N LYS A 53 2.13 -28.74 -19.87
CA LYS A 53 1.92 -30.01 -19.18
C LYS A 53 2.08 -31.15 -20.18
N ASP A 54 2.91 -32.14 -19.82
CA ASP A 54 3.18 -33.30 -20.68
C ASP A 54 3.57 -32.91 -22.14
N GLY A 55 4.35 -31.84 -22.29
CA GLY A 55 4.81 -31.32 -23.59
C GLY A 55 3.76 -30.54 -24.41
N ARG A 56 2.56 -30.31 -23.87
CA ARG A 56 1.54 -29.45 -24.48
C ARG A 56 1.48 -28.11 -23.76
N THR A 57 1.57 -27.01 -24.52
CA THR A 57 1.47 -25.65 -24.00
C THR A 57 0.08 -25.08 -24.26
N SER A 58 -0.57 -24.62 -23.21
CA SER A 58 -1.84 -23.90 -23.21
C SER A 58 -1.58 -22.45 -22.82
N ASN A 59 -2.23 -21.52 -23.52
CA ASN A 59 -2.10 -20.09 -23.26
C ASN A 59 -3.46 -19.53 -22.86
N GLY A 60 -3.41 -18.50 -22.02
CA GLY A 60 -4.61 -17.91 -21.48
C GLY A 60 -4.41 -16.53 -20.90
N ASN A 61 -5.52 -16.00 -20.42
CA ASN A 61 -5.58 -14.70 -19.76
C ASN A 61 -6.00 -14.89 -18.31
N ILE A 62 -5.50 -14.02 -17.45
CA ILE A 62 -5.87 -13.97 -16.04
C ILE A 62 -6.15 -12.52 -15.65
N ARG A 63 -7.26 -12.32 -14.97
CA ARG A 63 -7.64 -11.06 -14.36
C ARG A 63 -7.78 -11.26 -12.87
N ILE A 64 -7.24 -10.34 -12.09
CA ILE A 64 -7.39 -10.34 -10.63
C ILE A 64 -7.78 -8.94 -10.17
N VAL A 65 -8.83 -8.86 -9.35
CA VAL A 65 -9.26 -7.63 -8.67
C VAL A 65 -9.25 -7.90 -7.18
N ARG A 66 -8.63 -7.03 -6.40
CA ARG A 66 -8.60 -7.09 -4.94
C ARG A 66 -9.05 -5.75 -4.39
N GLU A 67 -9.97 -5.78 -3.45
CA GLU A 67 -10.52 -4.59 -2.81
C GLU A 67 -10.46 -4.76 -1.30
N ARG A 68 -10.07 -3.69 -0.60
CA ARG A 68 -10.13 -3.60 0.86
C ARG A 68 -10.67 -2.23 1.24
N ASP A 69 -11.56 -2.23 2.22
CA ASP A 69 -12.18 -1.05 2.82
C ASP A 69 -12.30 -1.27 4.32
N MET A 70 -11.57 -0.45 5.05
CA MET A 70 -11.42 -0.53 6.49
C MET A 70 -11.48 0.86 7.07
N SER A 71 -11.91 0.97 8.32
CA SER A 71 -11.77 2.22 9.07
C SER A 71 -11.17 1.98 10.42
N TRP A 72 -10.35 2.92 10.87
CA TRP A 72 -9.75 2.93 12.19
C TRP A 72 -10.26 4.14 12.94
N THR A 73 -10.95 3.91 14.06
CA THR A 73 -11.32 4.92 15.05
C THR A 73 -10.30 4.97 16.19
N PHE A 74 -9.73 6.13 16.47
CA PHE A 74 -8.80 6.34 17.57
C PHE A 74 -9.55 6.42 18.90
N ARG A 75 -8.99 5.82 19.96
CA ARG A 75 -9.51 5.93 21.33
C ARG A 75 -8.53 6.70 22.21
N ALA A 76 -9.01 7.19 23.34
CA ALA A 76 -8.16 7.79 24.35
C ALA A 76 -7.06 6.79 24.75
N PRO A 77 -5.80 7.23 24.84
CA PRO A 77 -4.72 6.38 25.32
C PRO A 77 -4.95 6.00 26.78
N GLU A 78 -4.34 4.91 27.23
CA GLU A 78 -4.30 4.57 28.65
C GLU A 78 -3.31 5.47 29.39
N ALA A 79 -3.38 5.46 30.73
CA ALA A 79 -2.54 6.32 31.57
C ALA A 79 -1.03 6.02 31.42
N ASP A 80 -0.68 4.81 30.99
CA ASP A 80 0.70 4.39 30.70
C ASP A 80 1.20 4.84 29.31
N GLY A 81 0.36 5.51 28.53
CA GLY A 81 0.66 5.94 27.16
C GLY A 81 0.33 4.92 26.08
N THR A 82 -0.27 3.76 26.42
CA THR A 82 -0.74 2.77 25.45
C THR A 82 -1.77 3.40 24.52
N LEU A 83 -1.48 3.44 23.22
CA LEU A 83 -2.42 3.93 22.22
C LEU A 83 -3.49 2.89 21.97
N ARG A 84 -4.73 3.35 21.78
CA ARG A 84 -5.89 2.48 21.58
C ARG A 84 -6.67 2.87 20.35
N GLY A 85 -7.32 1.89 19.73
CA GLY A 85 -8.21 2.10 18.61
C GLY A 85 -9.16 0.94 18.41
N MET A 86 -10.12 1.17 17.53
CA MET A 86 -10.96 0.13 16.95
C MET A 86 -10.75 0.13 15.45
N VAL A 87 -10.65 -1.04 14.85
CA VAL A 87 -10.67 -1.18 13.41
C VAL A 87 -11.94 -1.90 13.02
N SER A 88 -12.68 -1.35 12.08
CA SER A 88 -13.80 -2.01 11.42
C SER A 88 -13.41 -2.38 10.00
N VAL A 89 -13.83 -3.56 9.57
CA VAL A 89 -13.57 -4.09 8.23
C VAL A 89 -14.90 -4.08 7.48
N ALA A 90 -15.08 -3.12 6.58
CA ALA A 90 -16.28 -3.05 5.77
C ALA A 90 -16.24 -4.12 4.66
N ARG A 91 -15.10 -4.25 3.99
CA ARG A 91 -14.95 -5.15 2.84
C ARG A 91 -13.50 -5.55 2.64
N ILE A 92 -13.25 -6.84 2.46
CA ILE A 92 -12.03 -7.43 1.91
C ILE A 92 -12.53 -8.50 0.94
N PHE A 93 -12.19 -8.31 -0.34
CA PHE A 93 -12.71 -9.11 -1.43
C PHE A 93 -11.63 -9.34 -2.49
N THR A 94 -11.60 -10.54 -3.05
CA THR A 94 -10.78 -10.89 -4.21
C THR A 94 -11.66 -11.57 -5.25
N SER A 95 -11.59 -11.11 -6.49
CA SER A 95 -12.17 -11.80 -7.65
C SER A 95 -11.05 -12.13 -8.62
N SER A 96 -11.08 -13.35 -9.16
CA SER A 96 -10.19 -13.77 -10.23
C SER A 96 -10.97 -14.42 -11.36
N ALA A 97 -10.60 -14.13 -12.60
CA ALA A 97 -11.08 -14.83 -13.77
C ALA A 97 -9.87 -15.36 -14.54
N VAL A 98 -9.87 -16.64 -14.88
CA VAL A 98 -8.83 -17.29 -15.67
C VAL A 98 -9.48 -17.88 -16.90
N THR A 99 -8.99 -17.50 -18.08
CA THR A 99 -9.43 -18.07 -19.35
C THR A 99 -8.29 -18.89 -19.94
N LEU A 100 -8.48 -20.20 -20.07
CA LEU A 100 -7.52 -21.13 -20.68
C LEU A 100 -8.23 -21.93 -21.77
N ASP A 101 -7.66 -21.96 -22.97
CA ASP A 101 -8.21 -22.70 -24.12
C ASP A 101 -9.70 -22.43 -24.38
N GLY A 102 -10.13 -21.18 -24.21
CA GLY A 102 -11.52 -20.74 -24.39
C GLY A 102 -12.48 -21.09 -23.25
N LYS A 103 -12.01 -21.72 -22.17
CA LYS A 103 -12.79 -21.97 -20.95
C LYS A 103 -12.47 -20.92 -19.90
N GLU A 104 -13.49 -20.24 -19.40
CA GLU A 104 -13.39 -19.25 -18.34
C GLU A 104 -13.76 -19.87 -16.99
N GLU A 105 -12.87 -19.74 -16.01
CA GLU A 105 -13.10 -20.08 -14.60
C GLU A 105 -13.07 -18.80 -13.77
N LYS A 106 -14.14 -18.59 -12.98
CA LYS A 106 -14.24 -17.46 -12.05
C LYS A 106 -14.19 -17.96 -10.62
N SER A 107 -13.48 -17.22 -9.78
CA SER A 107 -13.45 -17.45 -8.34
C SER A 107 -13.59 -16.12 -7.62
N GLU A 108 -14.37 -16.14 -6.55
CA GLU A 108 -14.53 -15.01 -5.64
C GLU A 108 -14.20 -15.49 -4.22
N ASP A 109 -13.48 -14.66 -3.47
CA ASP A 109 -13.15 -14.91 -2.08
C ASP A 109 -13.43 -13.66 -1.24
N ALA A 110 -14.32 -13.81 -0.28
CA ALA A 110 -14.67 -12.78 0.69
C ALA A 110 -14.07 -13.13 2.05
N SER A 111 -13.45 -12.15 2.69
CA SER A 111 -12.86 -12.33 4.02
C SER A 111 -13.92 -12.61 5.10
N PRO A 112 -13.64 -13.53 6.05
CA PRO A 112 -14.44 -13.71 7.26
C PRO A 112 -14.38 -12.52 8.22
N LEU A 113 -13.47 -11.56 8.02
CA LEU A 113 -13.41 -10.32 8.77
C LEU A 113 -14.43 -9.28 8.30
N ASN A 114 -15.10 -9.49 7.16
CA ASN A 114 -16.10 -8.54 6.68
C ASN A 114 -17.23 -8.35 7.71
N GLY A 115 -17.51 -7.08 8.02
CA GLY A 115 -18.47 -6.68 9.06
C GLY A 115 -17.96 -6.86 10.50
N LYS A 116 -16.71 -7.30 10.70
CA LYS A 116 -16.11 -7.47 12.03
C LYS A 116 -15.42 -6.19 12.49
N MET A 117 -15.29 -6.10 13.81
CA MET A 117 -14.50 -5.08 14.49
C MET A 117 -13.49 -5.75 15.40
N PHE A 118 -12.32 -5.14 15.53
CA PHE A 118 -11.29 -5.59 16.45
C PHE A 118 -10.70 -4.42 17.21
N ALA A 119 -10.40 -4.66 18.48
CA ALA A 119 -9.65 -3.72 19.30
C ALA A 119 -8.18 -3.78 18.89
N MET A 120 -7.56 -2.62 18.87
CA MET A 120 -6.14 -2.48 18.60
C MET A 120 -5.50 -1.70 19.72
N THR A 121 -4.38 -2.20 20.23
CA THR A 121 -3.54 -1.46 21.17
C THR A 121 -2.11 -1.43 20.68
N LYS A 122 -1.41 -0.34 20.99
CA LYS A 122 0.02 -0.18 20.78
C LYS A 122 0.66 0.22 22.10
N THR A 123 1.53 -0.65 22.62
CA THR A 123 2.25 -0.37 23.86
C THR A 123 3.21 0.82 23.68
N PRO A 124 3.69 1.44 24.77
CA PRO A 124 4.71 2.49 24.71
C PRO A 124 6.02 2.01 24.06
N THR A 125 6.34 0.72 24.17
CA THR A 125 7.49 0.07 23.51
C THR A 125 7.30 -0.12 22.00
N GLY A 126 6.08 0.08 21.50
CA GLY A 126 5.73 0.01 20.08
C GLY A 126 5.12 -1.31 19.62
N ASP A 127 4.86 -2.24 20.54
CA ASP A 127 4.26 -3.53 20.26
C ASP A 127 2.77 -3.39 19.99
N TRP A 128 2.30 -4.01 18.92
CA TRP A 128 0.89 -3.98 18.56
C TRP A 128 0.19 -5.27 18.96
N LYS A 129 -1.01 -5.12 19.52
CA LYS A 129 -1.92 -6.23 19.83
C LYS A 129 -3.27 -5.99 19.17
N PHE A 130 -3.84 -7.06 18.62
CA PHE A 130 -5.14 -7.07 17.98
C PHE A 130 -6.00 -8.11 18.68
N ASP A 131 -7.06 -7.64 19.33
CA ASP A 131 -8.02 -8.49 20.04
C ASP A 131 -9.34 -8.48 19.27
N LEU A 132 -9.73 -9.64 18.75
CA LEU A 132 -11.07 -9.86 18.24
C LEU A 132 -12.06 -9.87 19.39
N ASP A 133 -13.14 -9.13 19.24
CA ASP A 133 -14.22 -9.16 20.20
C ASP A 133 -14.87 -10.57 20.24
N GLY A 134 -14.65 -11.29 21.35
CA GLY A 134 -15.41 -12.47 21.76
C GLY A 134 -15.25 -13.77 20.95
N SER A 135 -14.22 -13.94 20.09
CA SER A 135 -14.08 -15.18 19.29
C SER A 135 -12.65 -15.74 19.29
N ILE A 136 -12.54 -17.07 19.48
CA ILE A 136 -11.29 -17.82 19.27
C ILE A 136 -10.99 -17.76 17.76
N PRO A 137 -9.86 -17.16 17.32
CA PRO A 137 -9.59 -17.01 15.90
C PRO A 137 -9.40 -18.39 15.26
N ARG A 138 -10.26 -18.76 14.31
CA ARG A 138 -9.95 -19.85 13.38
C ARG A 138 -8.66 -19.47 12.64
N LEU A 139 -7.83 -20.45 12.26
CA LEU A 139 -6.51 -20.24 11.63
C LEU A 139 -6.52 -19.17 10.51
N ARG A 140 -7.56 -19.15 9.66
CA ARG A 140 -7.75 -18.15 8.60
C ARG A 140 -7.90 -16.72 9.13
N ILE A 141 -8.69 -16.54 10.19
CA ILE A 141 -8.94 -15.24 10.82
C ILE A 141 -7.64 -14.70 11.43
N GLN A 142 -6.87 -15.56 12.11
CA GLN A 142 -5.58 -15.16 12.68
C GLN A 142 -4.62 -14.69 11.57
N LYS A 143 -4.51 -15.46 10.47
CA LYS A 143 -3.67 -15.09 9.33
C LYS A 143 -4.04 -13.72 8.75
N GLU A 144 -5.33 -13.43 8.62
CA GLU A 144 -5.78 -12.13 8.11
C GLU A 144 -5.52 -10.98 9.10
N ILE A 145 -5.56 -11.23 10.42
CA ILE A 145 -5.13 -10.26 11.44
C ILE A 145 -3.62 -10.02 11.39
N ASP A 146 -2.84 -11.07 11.21
CA ASP A 146 -1.39 -10.94 11.06
C ASP A 146 -1.06 -10.10 9.81
N GLU A 147 -1.79 -10.31 8.71
CA GLU A 147 -1.69 -9.46 7.51
C GLU A 147 -2.02 -7.98 7.84
N LEU A 148 -3.09 -7.71 8.57
CA LEU A 148 -3.44 -6.33 8.95
C LEU A 148 -2.42 -5.70 9.90
N THR A 149 -1.84 -6.51 10.78
CA THR A 149 -0.80 -6.09 11.72
C THR A 149 0.44 -5.57 11.00
N VAL A 150 0.91 -6.28 9.98
CA VAL A 150 2.05 -5.86 9.15
C VAL A 150 1.77 -4.51 8.48
N TYR A 151 0.55 -4.32 7.96
CA TYR A 151 0.15 -3.05 7.35
C TYR A 151 0.16 -1.89 8.36
N LEU A 152 -0.25 -2.12 9.60
CA LEU A 152 -0.34 -1.09 10.64
C LEU A 152 1.01 -0.80 11.32
N LYS A 153 1.92 -1.79 11.36
CA LYS A 153 3.30 -1.64 11.88
C LYS A 153 4.24 -0.86 10.96
N ARG A 154 3.83 -0.56 9.73
CA ARG A 154 4.72 -0.02 8.71
C ARG A 154 5.38 1.31 9.13
N ARG A 155 6.70 1.38 8.98
CA ARG A 155 7.50 2.60 9.12
C ARG A 155 8.02 3.00 7.75
N TRP A 156 7.22 3.76 7.00
CA TRP A 156 7.61 4.21 5.65
C TRP A 156 8.48 5.45 5.64
N TYR A 157 8.36 6.29 6.67
CA TYR A 157 8.99 7.59 6.70
C TYR A 157 10.10 7.61 7.75
N PRO A 158 11.26 8.20 7.45
CA PRO A 158 12.37 8.22 8.37
C PRO A 158 12.16 9.29 9.45
N GLU A 159 12.67 9.02 10.65
CA GLU A 159 12.61 9.94 11.81
C GLU A 159 13.71 11.03 11.74
N ARG A 160 14.01 11.52 10.52
CA ARG A 160 15.01 12.58 10.26
C ARG A 160 14.43 13.65 9.34
N ILE A 161 15.13 14.78 9.24
CA ILE A 161 14.87 15.77 8.19
C ILE A 161 15.21 15.16 6.83
N VAL A 162 14.31 15.34 5.87
CA VAL A 162 14.42 14.85 4.50
C VAL A 162 14.41 16.04 3.56
N LYS A 163 15.40 16.09 2.67
CA LYS A 163 15.50 17.12 1.63
C LYS A 163 14.89 16.65 0.32
N VAL A 164 14.42 17.57 -0.51
CA VAL A 164 14.00 17.24 -1.88
C VAL A 164 15.19 16.62 -2.62
N GLY A 165 14.97 15.44 -3.19
CA GLY A 165 15.99 14.60 -3.81
C GLY A 165 16.52 13.48 -2.92
N ASP A 166 16.40 13.59 -1.60
CA ASP A 166 16.79 12.53 -0.67
C ASP A 166 16.00 11.26 -0.96
N SER A 167 16.69 10.12 -0.83
CA SER A 167 16.09 8.80 -0.93
C SER A 167 16.32 7.99 0.34
N TRP A 168 15.43 7.07 0.64
CA TRP A 168 15.55 6.14 1.76
C TRP A 168 14.88 4.82 1.43
N GLU A 169 15.32 3.76 2.10
CA GLU A 169 14.70 2.45 2.02
C GLU A 169 13.55 2.33 3.01
N PHE A 170 12.55 1.55 2.64
CA PHE A 170 11.47 1.16 3.54
C PHE A 170 11.17 -0.32 3.38
N ASP A 171 10.58 -0.93 4.42
CA ASP A 171 10.11 -2.31 4.35
C ASP A 171 8.76 -2.39 3.60
N PRO A 172 8.71 -3.02 2.41
CA PRO A 172 7.50 -3.19 1.63
C PRO A 172 6.71 -4.46 2.04
N ALA A 173 6.92 -5.01 3.23
CA ALA A 173 6.26 -6.23 3.72
C ALA A 173 4.75 -6.30 3.43
N TRP A 174 4.02 -5.18 3.55
CA TRP A 174 2.60 -5.16 3.25
C TRP A 174 2.30 -5.33 1.74
N ILE A 175 3.11 -4.76 0.85
CA ILE A 175 3.01 -4.91 -0.61
C ILE A 175 3.24 -6.37 -0.96
N ARG A 176 4.28 -6.95 -0.35
CA ARG A 176 4.58 -8.37 -0.46
C ARG A 176 3.40 -9.26 -0.07
N MET A 177 2.65 -8.97 1.00
CA MET A 177 1.45 -9.77 1.33
C MET A 177 0.29 -9.59 0.34
N VAL A 178 0.15 -8.42 -0.26
CA VAL A 178 -0.91 -8.14 -1.24
C VAL A 178 -0.61 -8.85 -2.57
N ILE A 179 0.67 -9.08 -2.88
CA ILE A 179 1.14 -9.42 -4.23
C ILE A 179 1.84 -10.79 -4.32
N GLU A 180 2.56 -11.22 -3.28
CA GLU A 180 3.51 -12.35 -3.31
C GLU A 180 3.14 -13.47 -2.32
N LYS A 181 1.84 -13.78 -2.19
CA LYS A 181 1.34 -14.78 -1.21
C LYS A 181 2.04 -16.14 -1.27
N ASP A 182 2.72 -16.46 -2.37
CA ASP A 182 3.24 -17.78 -2.66
C ASP A 182 4.76 -17.94 -2.50
N LEU A 183 5.52 -16.88 -2.14
CA LEU A 183 6.98 -16.97 -1.99
C LEU A 183 7.51 -16.37 -0.69
N GLN A 184 7.75 -17.26 0.27
CA GLN A 184 8.27 -16.93 1.60
C GLN A 184 9.74 -16.47 1.60
N ASN A 185 10.48 -16.70 0.52
CA ASN A 185 11.91 -16.40 0.43
C ASN A 185 12.26 -15.23 -0.51
N ALA A 186 11.26 -14.50 -1.02
CA ALA A 186 11.54 -13.34 -1.87
C ALA A 186 12.19 -12.21 -1.05
N GLN A 187 13.26 -11.65 -1.61
CA GLN A 187 13.89 -10.44 -1.10
C GLN A 187 13.21 -9.24 -1.74
N THR A 188 12.50 -8.45 -0.93
CA THR A 188 11.78 -7.27 -1.38
C THR A 188 12.43 -6.01 -0.82
N ILE A 189 12.77 -5.07 -1.70
CA ILE A 189 13.33 -3.77 -1.34
C ILE A 189 12.38 -2.69 -1.83
N GLY A 190 11.96 -1.81 -0.91
CA GLY A 190 11.22 -0.60 -1.21
C GLY A 190 12.16 0.61 -1.13
N THR A 191 12.09 1.50 -2.11
CA THR A 191 12.81 2.77 -2.09
C THR A 191 11.81 3.91 -2.26
N MET A 192 11.99 4.95 -1.47
CA MET A 192 11.27 6.21 -1.58
C MET A 192 12.24 7.35 -1.88
N LYS A 193 11.79 8.33 -2.67
CA LYS A 193 12.54 9.57 -2.95
C LYS A 193 11.63 10.77 -2.83
N LEU A 194 11.99 11.75 -2.00
CA LEU A 194 11.21 12.98 -1.89
C LEU A 194 11.34 13.78 -3.18
N ARG A 195 10.28 13.82 -4.01
CA ARG A 195 10.28 14.54 -5.28
C ARG A 195 10.07 16.03 -5.09
N GLN A 196 9.11 16.42 -4.26
CA GLN A 196 8.77 17.82 -4.01
C GLN A 196 7.89 17.99 -2.78
N VAL A 197 7.87 19.21 -2.25
CA VAL A 197 6.97 19.64 -1.18
C VAL A 197 6.07 20.73 -1.76
N ARG A 198 4.77 20.47 -1.79
CA ARG A 198 3.75 21.42 -2.25
C ARG A 198 3.14 22.08 -1.03
N ARG A 199 3.32 23.40 -0.91
CA ARG A 199 2.69 24.20 0.14
C ARG A 199 1.65 25.10 -0.48
N THR A 200 0.43 25.01 0.04
CA THR A 200 -0.68 25.89 -0.32
C THR A 200 -1.20 26.56 0.95
N THR A 201 -2.06 27.57 0.80
CA THR A 201 -2.69 28.21 1.96
C THR A 201 -3.52 27.25 2.81
N GLN A 202 -3.94 26.11 2.25
CA GLN A 202 -4.82 25.15 2.90
C GLN A 202 -4.11 23.84 3.32
N LYS A 203 -3.06 23.44 2.61
CA LYS A 203 -2.45 22.11 2.76
C LYS A 203 -0.96 22.10 2.40
N ASP A 204 -0.20 21.38 3.21
CA ASP A 204 1.20 21.03 2.94
C ASP A 204 1.27 19.55 2.57
N THR A 205 1.78 19.23 1.38
CA THR A 205 1.81 17.86 0.86
C THR A 205 3.19 17.50 0.36
N ALA A 206 3.74 16.38 0.81
CA ALA A 206 4.92 15.80 0.18
C ALA A 206 4.51 14.86 -0.95
N VAL A 207 5.19 14.96 -2.08
CA VAL A 207 5.10 14.02 -3.21
C VAL A 207 6.38 13.23 -3.24
N ILE A 208 6.26 11.91 -3.16
CA ILE A 208 7.37 10.98 -2.96
C ILE A 208 7.27 9.91 -4.01
N ASP A 209 8.38 9.65 -4.70
CA ASP A 209 8.47 8.58 -5.70
C ASP A 209 8.72 7.28 -4.98
N VAL A 210 8.02 6.24 -5.41
CA VAL A 210 8.08 4.92 -4.77
C VAL A 210 8.47 3.90 -5.83
N SER A 211 9.46 3.07 -5.51
CA SER A 211 9.80 1.88 -6.28
C SER A 211 9.89 0.68 -5.37
N VAL A 212 9.37 -0.46 -5.82
CA VAL A 212 9.42 -1.73 -5.11
C VAL A 212 9.93 -2.77 -6.06
N ARG A 213 10.98 -3.48 -5.64
CA ARG A 213 11.54 -4.59 -6.39
C ARG A 213 11.57 -5.81 -5.50
N SER A 214 11.15 -6.93 -6.04
CA SER A 214 11.25 -8.23 -5.36
C SER A 214 11.81 -9.25 -6.32
N THR A 215 12.74 -10.05 -5.85
CA THR A 215 13.19 -11.24 -6.55
C THR A 215 13.30 -12.38 -5.56
N GLY A 216 12.88 -13.56 -5.97
CA GLY A 216 12.92 -14.74 -5.12
C GLY A 216 12.82 -16.00 -5.94
N GLY A 217 13.42 -17.07 -5.41
CA GLY A 217 13.25 -18.40 -5.96
C GLY A 217 13.37 -19.45 -4.88
N ASP A 218 12.71 -20.58 -5.10
CA ASP A 218 12.83 -21.80 -4.31
C ASP A 218 13.18 -22.95 -5.27
N PHE A 219 14.27 -23.66 -4.97
CA PHE A 219 14.72 -24.82 -5.72
C PHE A 219 14.69 -26.02 -4.79
N ARG A 220 13.87 -27.00 -5.13
CA ARG A 220 13.69 -28.20 -4.31
C ARG A 220 14.54 -29.35 -4.83
N PRO A 221 14.97 -30.29 -3.95
CA PRO A 221 15.76 -31.45 -4.36
C PRO A 221 15.09 -32.35 -5.40
N ASP A 222 13.76 -32.28 -5.53
CA ASP A 222 13.00 -33.03 -6.52
C ASP A 222 13.02 -32.40 -7.93
N GLY A 223 13.84 -31.37 -8.14
CA GLY A 223 14.00 -30.65 -9.39
C GLY A 223 12.86 -29.66 -9.69
N SER A 224 11.94 -29.44 -8.74
CA SER A 224 10.94 -28.38 -8.87
C SER A 224 11.53 -27.01 -8.52
N GLU A 225 11.08 -26.01 -9.27
CA GLU A 225 11.48 -24.63 -9.13
C GLU A 225 10.25 -23.72 -9.03
N ALA A 226 10.34 -22.70 -8.18
CA ALA A 226 9.44 -21.56 -8.18
C ALA A 226 10.27 -20.26 -8.20
N LYS A 227 9.86 -19.28 -9.00
CA LYS A 227 10.50 -17.96 -9.14
C LYS A 227 9.45 -16.86 -9.10
N VAL A 228 9.81 -15.72 -8.51
CA VAL A 228 9.08 -14.45 -8.66
C VAL A 228 10.01 -13.32 -8.99
N GLN A 229 9.49 -12.42 -9.82
CA GLN A 229 10.02 -11.10 -10.04
C GLN A 229 8.87 -10.10 -9.92
N LEU A 230 9.08 -9.07 -9.12
CA LEU A 230 8.18 -7.94 -8.95
C LEU A 230 8.95 -6.67 -9.27
N GLU A 231 8.37 -5.82 -10.09
CA GLU A 231 8.81 -4.43 -10.22
C GLU A 231 7.58 -3.52 -10.24
N LEU A 232 7.46 -2.65 -9.24
CA LEU A 232 6.42 -1.64 -9.15
C LEU A 232 7.05 -0.26 -9.01
N THR A 233 6.45 0.73 -9.65
CA THR A 233 6.83 2.13 -9.51
C THR A 233 5.60 3.03 -9.43
N GLY A 234 5.76 4.20 -8.82
CA GLY A 234 4.72 5.20 -8.77
C GLY A 234 5.03 6.27 -7.74
N GLN A 235 4.01 6.71 -7.01
CA GLN A 235 4.16 7.82 -6.07
C GLN A 235 3.23 7.70 -4.88
N VAL A 236 3.64 8.29 -3.77
CA VAL A 236 2.78 8.58 -2.62
C VAL A 236 2.69 10.09 -2.41
N MET A 237 1.48 10.55 -2.12
CA MET A 237 1.19 11.92 -1.69
C MET A 237 0.74 11.86 -0.23
N VAL A 238 1.37 12.62 0.66
CA VAL A 238 1.03 12.62 2.10
C VAL A 238 0.83 14.04 2.62
N ASP A 239 -0.22 14.23 3.43
CA ASP A 239 -0.45 15.47 4.17
C ASP A 239 0.56 15.61 5.32
N LEU A 240 1.36 16.67 5.30
CA LEU A 240 2.41 16.90 6.28
C LEU A 240 1.89 17.49 7.60
N LYS A 241 0.67 18.04 7.61
CA LYS A 241 0.10 18.65 8.81
C LYS A 241 -0.39 17.60 9.81
N THR A 242 -1.13 16.61 9.32
CA THR A 242 -1.79 15.59 10.16
C THR A 242 -1.20 14.20 9.98
N MET A 243 -0.58 13.92 8.82
CA MET A 243 -0.18 12.58 8.39
C MET A 243 -1.37 11.59 8.29
N LEU A 244 -2.61 12.10 8.23
CA LEU A 244 -3.83 11.30 8.17
C LEU A 244 -4.30 11.05 6.74
N ASP A 245 -4.06 11.99 5.83
CA ASP A 245 -4.35 11.82 4.41
C ASP A 245 -3.11 11.34 3.65
N GLU A 246 -3.25 10.22 2.96
CA GLU A 246 -2.21 9.61 2.16
C GLU A 246 -2.83 8.97 0.92
N ARG A 247 -2.17 9.11 -0.23
CA ARG A 247 -2.56 8.41 -1.45
C ARG A 247 -1.33 7.83 -2.12
N LEU A 248 -1.28 6.50 -2.20
CA LEU A 248 -0.26 5.75 -2.91
C LEU A 248 -0.85 5.20 -4.21
N GLU A 249 -0.11 5.37 -5.29
CA GLU A 249 -0.38 4.74 -6.58
C GLU A 249 0.89 4.03 -7.04
N LEU A 250 0.79 2.74 -7.32
CA LEU A 250 1.85 1.90 -7.84
C LEU A 250 1.35 1.17 -9.07
N SER A 251 2.23 1.03 -10.06
CA SER A 251 1.98 0.25 -11.26
C SER A 251 3.22 -0.54 -11.64
N GLY A 252 3.04 -1.68 -12.31
CA GLY A 252 4.16 -2.50 -12.74
C GLY A 252 3.75 -3.91 -13.10
N VAL A 253 4.68 -4.86 -12.99
CA VAL A 253 4.47 -6.24 -13.42
C VAL A 253 4.97 -7.22 -12.35
N ILE A 254 4.17 -8.26 -12.12
CA ILE A 254 4.56 -9.47 -11.40
C ILE A 254 4.76 -10.57 -12.42
N VAL A 255 5.90 -11.25 -12.35
CA VAL A 255 6.14 -12.49 -13.09
C VAL A 255 6.36 -13.58 -12.07
N THR A 256 5.51 -14.60 -12.10
CA THR A 256 5.71 -15.83 -11.34
C THR A 256 5.90 -16.99 -12.29
N SER A 257 6.86 -17.86 -12.02
CA SER A 257 7.00 -19.10 -12.77
C SER A 257 7.26 -20.27 -11.83
N THR A 258 6.60 -21.38 -12.07
CA THR A 258 6.86 -22.66 -11.41
C THR A 258 7.13 -23.71 -12.46
N GLY A 259 7.99 -24.68 -12.19
CA GLY A 259 8.24 -25.77 -13.12
C GLY A 259 8.86 -27.00 -12.50
N LYS A 260 8.71 -28.13 -13.19
CA LYS A 260 9.35 -29.41 -12.89
C LYS A 260 9.42 -30.24 -14.18
N LEU A 261 10.63 -30.55 -14.66
CA LEU A 261 10.92 -31.39 -15.84
C LEU A 261 10.08 -31.06 -17.09
N THR A 262 8.88 -31.64 -17.20
CA THR A 262 7.95 -31.50 -18.34
C THR A 262 6.81 -30.53 -18.10
N ASP A 263 6.60 -30.11 -16.86
CA ASP A 263 5.49 -29.26 -16.46
C ASP A 263 6.01 -27.88 -16.07
N SER A 264 5.38 -26.83 -16.59
CA SER A 264 5.68 -25.46 -16.21
C SER A 264 4.43 -24.61 -16.21
N LYS A 265 4.45 -23.57 -15.38
CA LYS A 265 3.42 -22.54 -15.34
C LYS A 265 4.12 -21.21 -15.21
N LYS A 266 3.84 -20.29 -16.12
CA LYS A 266 4.29 -18.91 -16.05
C LYS A 266 3.07 -18.01 -16.04
N VAL A 267 3.05 -17.07 -15.10
CA VAL A 267 1.99 -16.06 -14.99
C VAL A 267 2.64 -14.69 -15.01
N THR A 268 2.15 -13.82 -15.88
CA THR A 268 2.56 -12.42 -15.95
C THR A 268 1.34 -11.57 -15.63
N LEU A 269 1.41 -10.79 -14.56
CA LEU A 269 0.33 -9.92 -14.12
C LEU A 269 0.82 -8.47 -14.16
N PRO A 270 0.36 -7.63 -15.09
CA PRO A 270 0.44 -6.20 -14.88
C PRO A 270 -0.42 -5.86 -13.66
N VAL A 271 0.03 -4.92 -12.84
CA VAL A 271 -0.67 -4.54 -11.60
C VAL A 271 -0.81 -3.04 -11.57
N ASN A 272 -1.98 -2.58 -11.17
CA ASN A 272 -2.21 -1.23 -10.67
C ASN A 272 -2.72 -1.34 -9.24
N LEU A 273 -2.04 -0.68 -8.30
CA LEU A 273 -2.38 -0.66 -6.90
C LEU A 273 -2.60 0.79 -6.48
N VAL A 274 -3.79 1.07 -5.98
CA VAL A 274 -4.17 2.37 -5.43
C VAL A 274 -4.55 2.18 -3.97
N VAL A 275 -3.93 2.95 -3.09
CA VAL A 275 -4.25 2.98 -1.66
C VAL A 275 -4.54 4.41 -1.27
N THR A 276 -5.70 4.64 -0.67
CA THR A 276 -6.09 5.94 -0.11
C THR A 276 -6.37 5.77 1.37
N LYS A 277 -5.66 6.55 2.17
CA LYS A 277 -5.91 6.77 3.60
C LYS A 277 -6.51 8.17 3.69
N SER A 278 -7.70 8.31 4.24
CA SER A 278 -8.34 9.61 4.39
C SER A 278 -8.88 9.80 5.79
N PHE A 279 -8.73 11.01 6.31
CA PHE A 279 -9.41 11.40 7.53
C PHE A 279 -10.92 11.36 7.34
N VAL A 280 -11.62 10.78 8.31
CA VAL A 280 -13.08 10.78 8.40
C VAL A 280 -13.42 11.39 9.74
N LYS A 281 -14.03 12.58 9.69
CA LYS A 281 -14.54 13.23 10.90
C LYS A 281 -15.63 12.33 11.46
N GLY A 282 -15.43 11.82 12.68
CA GLY A 282 -16.44 11.03 13.37
C GLY A 282 -17.74 11.83 13.51
N PHE A 283 -18.87 11.12 13.47
CA PHE A 283 -20.19 11.68 13.79
C PHE A 283 -20.28 12.03 15.27
#